data_AF-T1C2C7-F1
#
_entry.id   AF-T1C2C7-F1
#
_cell.length_a   1.000
_cell.length_b   1.000
_cell.length_c   1.000
_cell.angle_alpha   90.00
_cell.angle_beta   90.00
_cell.angle_gamma   90.00
#
_symmetry.space_group_name_H-M   'P 1'
#
loop_
_entity.id
_entity.type
_entity.pdbx_description
1 polymer ?
#
loop_
_entity_poly.entity_id
_entity_poly.type
_entity_poly.pdbx_seq_one_letter_code
_entity_poly.pdbx_strand_id
1 'polypeptide(L)'
;SVEHLFDVGPGAFQPPPRVWSALARLTVRIEPAFPVDPRYAQIVAAAFAHRRKTLRNALRGLLDTGQIERCGVTRRPGPRQSRRTRTMRSPRSRTAAGRGRLS
;
A
#
# COMPACT_ATOMS: atom_id res chain seq x y z
N SER A 1 -6.14 -12.55 -9.15
CA SER A 1 -6.59 -11.22 -8.70
C SER A 1 -6.21 -11.03 -7.25
N VAL A 2 -6.20 -9.80 -6.76
CA VAL A 2 -5.93 -9.48 -5.35
C VAL A 2 -7.13 -8.73 -4.81
N GLU A 3 -7.65 -9.16 -3.67
CA GLU A 3 -8.80 -8.55 -3.02
C GLU A 3 -8.51 -8.31 -1.54
N HIS A 4 -8.72 -7.07 -1.07
CA HIS A 4 -8.63 -6.73 0.34
C HIS A 4 -9.98 -7.00 1.00
N LEU A 5 -10.00 -7.79 2.07
CA LEU A 5 -11.23 -8.21 2.73
C LEU A 5 -11.56 -7.28 3.90
N PHE A 6 -10.66 -7.20 4.89
CA PHE A 6 -10.80 -6.32 6.04
C PHE A 6 -9.49 -6.17 6.81
N ASP A 7 -9.44 -5.14 7.66
CA ASP A 7 -8.33 -4.87 8.56
C ASP A 7 -8.55 -5.53 9.92
N VAL A 8 -7.48 -6.09 10.48
CA VAL A 8 -7.46 -6.77 11.77
C VAL A 8 -6.64 -5.93 12.76
N GLY A 9 -7.30 -5.51 13.83
CA GLY A 9 -6.67 -4.75 14.90
C GLY A 9 -5.74 -5.60 15.77
N PRO A 10 -4.83 -4.98 16.54
CA PRO A 10 -3.86 -5.68 17.37
C PRO A 10 -4.49 -6.49 18.52
N GLY A 11 -5.74 -6.18 18.90
CA GLY A 11 -6.48 -6.94 19.92
C GLY A 11 -6.93 -8.34 19.47
N ALA A 12 -6.74 -8.70 18.20
CA ALA A 12 -7.03 -10.04 17.69
C ALA A 12 -5.85 -11.03 17.81
N PHE A 13 -4.69 -10.58 18.33
CA PHE A 13 -3.47 -11.39 18.44
C PHE A 13 -2.94 -11.38 19.88
N GLN A 14 -2.33 -12.50 20.30
CA GLN A 14 -1.63 -12.62 21.58
C GLN A 14 -0.22 -13.19 21.37
N PRO A 15 0.85 -12.45 21.73
CA PRO A 15 0.87 -11.06 22.23
C PRO A 15 0.51 -10.02 21.14
N PRO A 16 -0.01 -8.83 21.52
CA PRO A 16 -0.51 -7.86 20.56
C PRO A 16 0.62 -7.16 19.78
N PRO A 17 0.56 -7.12 18.44
CA PRO A 17 1.55 -6.43 17.61
C PRO A 17 1.37 -4.90 17.67
N ARG A 18 2.42 -4.15 17.32
CA ARG A 18 2.39 -2.67 17.25
C ARG A 18 1.80 -2.11 15.95
N VAL A 19 1.40 -2.98 15.03
CA VAL A 19 0.94 -2.62 13.68
C VAL A 19 -0.46 -3.17 13.43
N TRP A 20 -1.19 -2.52 12.51
CA TRP A 20 -2.44 -3.05 11.99
C TRP A 20 -2.16 -4.13 10.96
N SER A 21 -2.94 -5.21 11.02
CA SER A 21 -2.89 -6.30 10.05
C SER A 21 -4.04 -6.15 9.05
N ALA A 22 -3.91 -6.79 7.88
CA ALA A 22 -4.96 -6.83 6.87
C ALA A 22 -5.07 -8.22 6.28
N LEU A 23 -6.30 -8.69 6.05
CA LEU A 23 -6.57 -9.94 5.36
C LEU A 23 -6.80 -9.68 3.88
N ALA A 24 -6.02 -10.34 3.03
CA ALA A 24 -6.15 -10.25 1.58
C ALA A 24 -6.30 -11.64 0.97
N ARG A 25 -7.19 -11.76 -0.03
CA ARG A 25 -7.37 -12.96 -0.84
C ARG A 25 -6.59 -12.82 -2.14
N LEU A 26 -5.79 -13.84 -2.43
CA LEU A 26 -5.05 -13.97 -3.69
C LEU A 26 -5.67 -15.11 -4.50
N THR A 27 -6.15 -14.79 -5.70
CA THR A 27 -6.57 -15.81 -6.67
C THR A 27 -5.46 -15.97 -7.70
N VAL A 28 -4.81 -17.14 -7.71
CA VAL A 28 -3.76 -17.48 -8.67
C VAL A 28 -4.40 -17.58 -10.05
N ARG A 29 -3.76 -16.99 -11.05
CA ARG A 29 -4.18 -17.14 -12.45
C ARG A 29 -3.52 -18.37 -13.03
N ILE A 30 -4.27 -19.12 -13.84
CA ILE A 30 -3.75 -20.29 -14.56
C ILE A 30 -2.68 -19.84 -15.56
N GLU A 31 -2.93 -18.72 -16.24
CA GLU A 31 -2.00 -18.11 -17.17
C GLU A 31 -1.53 -16.73 -16.67
N PRO A 32 -0.28 -16.35 -16.97
CA PRO A 32 0.23 -15.03 -16.63
C PRO A 32 -0.55 -13.94 -17.37
N ALA A 33 -0.64 -12.77 -16.74
CA ALA A 33 -1.38 -11.63 -17.30
C ALA A 33 -0.80 -11.11 -18.63
N PHE A 34 0.49 -11.36 -18.84
CA PHE A 34 1.28 -11.00 -19.99
C PHE A 34 2.53 -11.89 -20.02
N PRO A 35 3.21 -12.05 -21.17
CA PRO A 35 4.48 -12.77 -21.24
C PRO A 35 5.52 -12.12 -20.32
N VAL A 36 6.11 -12.91 -19.41
CA VAL A 36 7.08 -12.42 -18.42
C VAL A 36 8.48 -12.83 -18.82
N ASP A 37 9.35 -11.84 -19.08
CA ASP A 37 10.78 -12.06 -19.28
C ASP A 37 11.47 -12.39 -17.94
N PRO A 38 12.48 -13.29 -17.88
CA PRO A 38 13.22 -13.59 -16.66
C PRO A 38 13.82 -12.36 -15.94
N ARG A 39 14.12 -11.28 -16.67
CA ARG A 39 14.66 -10.02 -16.13
C ARG A 39 13.60 -9.13 -15.49
N TYR A 40 12.31 -9.47 -15.63
CA TYR A 40 11.20 -8.64 -15.15
C TYR A 40 11.31 -8.30 -13.67
N ALA A 41 11.60 -9.28 -12.81
CA ALA A 41 11.73 -9.07 -11.37
C ALA A 41 12.87 -8.09 -11.02
N GLN A 42 14.01 -8.22 -11.70
CA GLN A 42 15.17 -7.33 -11.52
C GLN A 42 14.85 -5.89 -11.94
N ILE A 43 14.16 -5.72 -13.07
CA ILE A 43 13.76 -4.39 -13.57
C ILE A 43 12.76 -3.74 -12.61
N VAL A 44 11.75 -4.47 -12.13
CA VAL A 44 10.78 -3.95 -11.16
C VAL A 44 11.47 -3.56 -9.85
N ALA A 45 12.36 -4.40 -9.33
CA ALA A 45 13.12 -4.10 -8.12
C ALA A 45 13.95 -2.81 -8.28
N ALA A 46 14.71 -2.69 -9.39
CA ALA A 46 15.50 -1.51 -9.69
C ALA A 46 14.64 -0.24 -9.83
N ALA A 47 13.49 -0.34 -10.51
CA ALA A 47 12.57 0.78 -10.71
C ALA A 47 12.02 1.36 -9.39
N PHE A 48 11.78 0.52 -8.38
CA PHE A 48 11.22 0.94 -7.09
C PHE A 48 12.25 1.12 -5.96
N ALA A 49 13.52 0.77 -6.18
CA ALA A 49 14.59 0.95 -5.19
C ALA A 49 14.78 2.43 -4.77
N HIS A 50 14.45 3.38 -5.64
CA HIS A 50 14.61 4.80 -5.39
C HIS A 50 13.30 5.58 -5.49
N ARG A 51 12.57 5.71 -4.37
CA ARG A 51 11.25 6.36 -4.24
C ARG A 51 11.15 7.79 -4.82
N ARG A 52 12.28 8.48 -5.04
CA ARG A 52 12.34 9.88 -5.48
C ARG A 52 13.19 10.12 -6.73
N LYS A 53 13.81 9.09 -7.34
CA LYS A 53 14.59 9.27 -8.57
C LYS A 53 13.73 9.00 -9.80
N THR A 54 14.08 9.64 -10.92
CA THR A 54 13.44 9.37 -12.21
C THR A 54 13.70 7.92 -12.63
N LEU A 55 12.78 7.31 -13.38
CA LEU A 55 12.92 5.94 -13.86
C LEU A 55 14.21 5.75 -14.67
N ARG A 56 14.59 6.75 -15.47
CA ARG A 56 15.88 6.81 -16.18
C ARG A 56 17.09 6.66 -15.25
N ASN A 57 17.05 7.29 -14.08
CA ASN A 57 18.12 7.17 -13.09
C ASN A 57 18.08 5.84 -12.34
N ALA A 58 16.90 5.28 -12.13
CA ALA A 58 16.72 3.99 -11.46
C ALA A 58 17.20 2.81 -12.33
N LEU A 59 17.08 2.93 -13.66
CA LEU A 59 17.39 1.85 -14.61
C LEU A 59 18.71 2.03 -15.36
N ARG A 60 19.54 3.02 -15.01
CA ARG A 60 20.77 3.39 -15.74
C ARG A 60 21.78 2.25 -15.93
N GLY A 61 21.76 1.23 -15.07
CA GLY A 61 22.62 0.04 -15.17
C GLY A 61 21.99 -1.16 -15.88
N LEU A 62 20.71 -1.08 -16.27
CA LEU A 62 19.95 -2.18 -16.88
C LEU A 62 19.45 -1.85 -18.28
N LEU A 63 19.15 -0.57 -18.55
CA LEU A 63 18.60 -0.09 -19.82
C LEU A 63 19.25 1.23 -20.22
N ASP A 64 19.52 1.37 -21.51
CA ASP A 64 19.92 2.66 -22.08
C ASP A 64 18.72 3.60 -22.25
N THR A 65 19.00 4.91 -22.30
CA THR A 65 17.99 5.97 -22.45
C THR A 65 17.14 5.77 -23.70
N GLY A 66 17.77 5.37 -24.82
CA GLY A 66 17.04 5.13 -26.07
C GLY A 66 16.13 3.89 -26.02
N GLN A 67 16.40 2.91 -25.13
CA GLN A 67 15.52 1.77 -24.92
C GLN A 67 14.29 2.16 -24.10
N ILE A 68 14.48 3.00 -23.07
CA ILE A 68 13.38 3.49 -22.22
C ILE A 68 12.42 4.36 -23.02
N GLU A 69 12.94 5.22 -23.90
CA GLU A 69 12.13 6.10 -24.76
C GLU A 69 11.29 5.33 -25.78
N ARG A 70 11.86 4.27 -26.38
CA ARG A 70 11.13 3.36 -27.28
C ARG A 70 9.95 2.65 -26.61
N CYS A 71 10.03 2.42 -25.30
CA CYS A 71 8.93 1.83 -24.53
C CYS A 71 7.79 2.82 -24.21
N GLY A 72 7.92 4.11 -24.56
CA GLY A 72 6.86 5.11 -24.37
C GLY A 72 6.52 5.38 -22.89
N VAL A 73 7.42 5.06 -21.96
CA VAL A 73 7.16 5.14 -20.52
C VAL A 73 7.23 6.61 -20.06
N THR A 74 6.10 7.31 -20.14
CA THR A 74 6.00 8.70 -19.69
C THR A 74 5.81 8.78 -18.17
N ARG A 75 6.62 9.60 -17.50
CA ARG A 75 6.51 9.84 -16.05
C ARG A 75 5.15 10.47 -15.73
N ARG A 76 4.20 9.66 -15.25
CA ARG A 76 3.00 10.18 -14.59
C ARG A 76 3.42 10.69 -13.20
N PRO A 77 3.27 11.99 -12.88
CA PRO A 77 3.53 12.48 -11.52
C PRO A 77 2.58 11.76 -10.56
N GLY A 78 3.15 11.01 -9.61
CA GLY A 78 2.38 10.35 -8.56
C GLY A 78 1.75 11.39 -7.63
N PRO A 79 0.58 11.10 -7.02
CA PRO A 79 -0.03 12.01 -6.07
C PRO A 79 0.96 12.29 -4.93
N ARG A 80 1.24 13.59 -4.67
CA ARG A 80 1.92 14.02 -3.45
C ARG A 80 1.14 13.45 -2.28
N GLN A 81 1.75 12.52 -1.55
CA GLN A 81 1.16 11.92 -0.37
C GLN A 81 1.08 13.01 0.70
N SER A 82 -0.03 13.76 0.73
CA SER A 82 -0.33 14.65 1.84
C SER A 82 -0.42 13.78 3.08
N ARG A 83 0.40 14.07 4.10
CA ARG A 83 0.33 13.43 5.41
C ARG A 83 -1.12 13.50 5.91
N ARG A 84 -1.86 12.39 5.86
CA ARG A 84 -3.14 12.28 6.55
C ARG A 84 -2.84 12.11 8.03
N THR A 85 -2.71 13.22 8.76
CA THR A 85 -2.92 13.21 10.21
C THR A 85 -4.38 12.87 10.45
N ARG A 86 -4.69 11.58 10.60
CA ARG A 86 -6.02 11.13 11.03
C ARG A 86 -6.13 11.34 12.53
N THR A 87 -6.54 12.54 12.94
CA THR A 87 -6.96 12.80 14.32
C THR A 87 -8.22 11.97 14.57
N MET A 88 -8.10 10.90 15.35
CA MET A 88 -9.27 10.17 15.87
C MET A 88 -9.99 11.09 16.86
N ARG A 89 -11.13 11.67 16.44
CA ARG A 89 -12.09 12.27 17.37
C ARG A 89 -13.00 11.14 17.85
N SER A 90 -12.83 10.70 19.09
CA SER A 90 -13.79 9.81 19.73
C SER A 90 -15.13 10.54 19.94
N PRO A 91 -16.29 9.90 19.76
CA PRO A 91 -17.53 10.43 20.27
C PRO A 91 -17.56 10.18 21.78
N ARG A 92 -17.59 11.25 22.57
CA ARG A 92 -17.91 11.18 24.00
C ARG A 92 -19.35 10.65 24.13
N SER A 93 -19.51 9.45 24.65
CA SER A 93 -20.81 8.94 25.10
C SER A 93 -21.28 9.78 26.28
N ARG A 94 -22.38 10.49 26.06
CA ARG A 94 -23.11 11.25 27.07
C ARG A 94 -24.14 10.30 27.68
N THR A 95 -23.74 9.49 28.66
CA THR A 95 -24.70 8.69 29.42
C THR A 95 -25.33 9.59 30.47
N ALA A 96 -26.56 10.02 30.20
CA ALA A 96 -27.47 10.56 31.19
C ALA A 96 -28.25 9.40 31.81
N ALA A 97 -28.05 9.18 33.11
CA ALA A 97 -28.93 8.40 33.99
C ALA A 97 -28.66 8.95 35.39
N GLY A 98 -29.55 9.73 36.00
CA GLY A 98 -30.81 9.23 36.56
C GLY A 98 -30.65 9.21 38.08
N ARG A 99 -30.63 10.40 38.71
CA ARG A 99 -30.70 10.52 40.18
C ARG A 99 -32.16 10.29 40.60
N GLY A 100 -32.49 9.06 40.98
CA GLY A 100 -33.68 8.74 41.77
C GLY A 100 -33.34 8.88 43.26
N ARG A 101 -33.97 9.84 43.93
CA ARG A 101 -33.85 10.07 45.38
C ARG A 101 -34.63 9.00 46.13
N LEU A 102 -34.06 8.65 47.28
CA LEU A 102 -34.74 8.08 48.44
C LEU A 102 -35.87 9.02 48.90
N SER A 103 -37.04 8.45 49.17
CA SER A 103 -37.93 8.71 50.32
C SER A 103 -39.29 8.07 50.05
#